data_AF-A0A1F4EYF9-F1
#
_entry.id   AF-A0A1F4EYF9-F1
#
_cell.length_a   1.000
_cell.length_b   1.000
_cell.length_c   1.000
_cell.angle_alpha   90.00
_cell.angle_beta   90.00
_cell.angle_gamma   90.00
#
_symmetry.space_group_name_H-M   'P 1'
#
loop_
_entity.id
_entity.type
_entity.pdbx_description
1 polymer ?
#
loop_
_entity_poly.entity_id
_entity_poly.type
_entity_poly.pdbx_seq_one_letter_code
_entity_poly.pdbx_strand_id
1 'polypeptide(L)'
;MVLAQAPSDDVIDLIGSIEMHRQEMERDTGLEASRSYALKRLQDAAQSEQVPANLDALNLAIKRVQALGSRAVQRPTLQAGRPAQSRPSQRDAQRHPQRTRGRRTMGRQGGR
;
A
#
# COMPACT_ATOMS: atom_id res chain seq x y z
N MET A 1 -39.66 -13.26 5.69
CA MET A 1 -38.38 -12.58 5.38
C MET A 1 -37.31 -13.22 6.24
N VAL A 2 -36.37 -13.95 5.66
CA VAL A 2 -35.19 -14.41 6.40
C VAL A 2 -34.25 -13.22 6.46
N LEU A 3 -34.06 -12.65 7.65
CA LEU A 3 -33.02 -11.64 7.85
C LEU A 3 -31.69 -12.34 7.55
N ALA A 4 -30.96 -11.85 6.55
CA ALA A 4 -29.58 -12.25 6.37
C ALA A 4 -28.84 -11.85 7.65
N GLN A 5 -28.57 -12.83 8.52
CA GLN A 5 -27.85 -12.59 9.76
C GLN A 5 -26.46 -12.08 9.36
N ALA A 6 -26.12 -10.86 9.76
CA ALA A 6 -24.76 -10.37 9.60
C ALA A 6 -23.84 -11.13 10.56
N PRO A 7 -22.55 -11.32 10.23
CA PRO A 7 -21.60 -11.85 11.19
C PRO A 7 -21.53 -10.92 12.42
N SER A 8 -21.36 -11.50 13.60
CA SER A 8 -21.20 -10.74 14.83
C SER A 8 -19.94 -9.90 14.82
N ASP A 9 -19.98 -8.72 15.43
CA ASP A 9 -18.84 -7.81 15.54
C ASP A 9 -17.61 -8.49 16.17
N ASP A 10 -17.80 -9.35 17.17
CA ASP A 10 -16.71 -10.13 17.79
C ASP A 10 -15.92 -10.98 16.78
N VAL A 11 -16.61 -11.56 15.78
CA VAL A 11 -15.99 -12.38 14.73
C VAL A 11 -15.29 -11.50 13.70
N ILE A 12 -15.85 -10.33 13.40
CA ILE A 12 -15.21 -9.34 12.54
C ILE A 12 -13.90 -8.85 13.19
N ASP A 13 -13.93 -8.52 14.47
CA ASP A 13 -12.78 -8.07 15.25
C ASP A 13 -11.73 -9.17 15.39
N LEU A 14 -12.17 -10.42 15.62
CA LEU A 14 -11.27 -11.58 15.62
C LEU A 14 -10.57 -11.75 14.28
N ILE A 15 -11.29 -11.69 13.16
CA ILE A 15 -10.68 -11.76 11.82
C ILE A 15 -9.71 -10.60 11.61
N GLY A 16 -10.08 -9.38 12.02
CA GLY A 16 -9.24 -8.20 11.94
C GLY A 16 -7.93 -8.35 12.71
N SER A 17 -7.99 -8.82 13.95
CA SER A 17 -6.81 -9.05 14.79
C SER A 17 -5.88 -10.14 14.24
N ILE A 18 -6.45 -11.24 13.72
CA ILE A 18 -5.66 -12.30 13.07
C ILE A 18 -4.93 -11.76 11.83
N GLU A 19 -5.59 -10.96 11.01
CA GLU A 19 -4.99 -10.38 9.81
C GLU A 19 -3.89 -9.37 10.15
N MET A 20 -4.08 -8.51 11.15
CA MET A 20 -3.03 -7.59 11.61
C MET A 20 -1.79 -8.37 12.08
N HIS A 21 -1.98 -9.39 12.92
CA HIS A 21 -0.86 -10.19 13.41
C HIS A 21 -0.17 -10.98 12.31
N ARG A 22 -0.93 -11.47 11.32
CA ARG A 22 -0.38 -12.12 10.12
C ARG A 22 0.55 -11.17 9.38
N GLN A 23 0.13 -9.93 9.17
CA GLN A 23 0.94 -8.92 8.46
C GLN A 23 2.19 -8.56 9.24
N GLU A 24 2.12 -8.47 10.56
CA GLU A 24 3.30 -8.30 11.42
C GLU A 24 4.27 -9.47 11.27
N MET A 25 3.78 -10.71 11.43
CA MET A 25 4.59 -11.92 11.27
C MET A 25 5.19 -12.08 9.87
N GLU A 26 4.50 -11.62 8.82
CA GLU A 26 5.01 -11.66 7.45
C GLU A 26 6.29 -10.84 7.31
N ARG A 27 6.40 -9.72 8.03
CA ARG A 27 7.59 -8.85 8.00
C ARG A 27 8.81 -9.50 8.66
N ASP A 28 8.58 -10.32 9.69
CA ASP A 28 9.64 -10.93 10.50
C ASP A 28 10.05 -12.33 10.02
N THR A 29 9.07 -13.13 9.59
CA THR A 29 9.24 -14.59 9.35
C THR A 29 8.90 -15.03 7.92
N GLY A 30 8.35 -14.13 7.10
CA GLY A 30 7.97 -14.39 5.71
C GLY A 30 6.53 -14.86 5.52
N LEU A 31 6.16 -14.98 4.24
CA LEU A 31 4.77 -15.20 3.81
C LEU A 31 4.21 -16.57 4.21
N GLU A 32 5.02 -17.63 4.15
CA GLU A 32 4.55 -18.99 4.40
C GLU A 32 4.24 -19.22 5.89
N ALA A 33 5.14 -18.76 6.77
CA ALA A 33 4.97 -18.87 8.22
C ALA A 33 3.76 -18.05 8.70
N SER A 34 3.63 -16.81 8.23
CA SER A 34 2.50 -15.94 8.56
C SER A 34 1.17 -16.50 8.05
N ARG A 35 1.12 -16.99 6.80
CA ARG A 35 -0.07 -17.66 6.24
C ARG A 35 -0.47 -18.87 7.08
N SER A 36 0.49 -19.71 7.47
CA SER A 36 0.23 -20.91 8.26
C SER A 36 -0.35 -20.56 9.64
N TYR A 37 0.17 -19.52 10.29
CA TYR A 37 -0.39 -18.98 11.53
C TYR A 37 -1.85 -18.56 11.37
N ALA A 38 -2.14 -17.71 10.36
CA ALA A 38 -3.47 -17.17 10.16
C ALA A 38 -4.49 -18.25 9.79
N LEU A 39 -4.10 -19.22 8.94
CA LEU A 39 -4.98 -20.34 8.57
C LEU A 39 -5.35 -21.17 9.80
N LYS A 40 -4.37 -21.50 10.65
CA LYS A 40 -4.63 -22.28 11.86
C LYS A 40 -5.63 -21.55 12.77
N ARG A 41 -5.38 -20.28 13.07
CA ARG A 41 -6.27 -19.48 13.94
C ARG A 41 -7.70 -19.34 13.38
N LEU A 42 -7.84 -19.11 12.07
CA LEU A 42 -9.16 -19.01 11.44
C LEU A 42 -9.89 -20.36 11.41
N GLN A 43 -9.18 -21.47 11.21
CA GLN A 43 -9.76 -22.82 11.27
C GLN A 43 -10.21 -23.18 12.68
N ASP A 44 -9.39 -22.89 13.70
CA ASP A 44 -9.74 -23.13 15.10
C ASP A 44 -11.03 -22.35 15.50
N ALA A 45 -11.14 -21.09 15.04
CA ALA A 45 -12.34 -20.27 15.23
C ALA A 45 -13.56 -20.86 14.50
N ALA A 46 -13.40 -21.29 13.25
CA ALA A 46 -14.48 -21.88 12.46
C ALA A 46 -14.97 -23.22 13.01
N GLN A 47 -14.11 -24.01 13.68
CA GLN A 47 -14.52 -25.26 14.30
C GLN A 47 -15.37 -25.06 15.55
N SER A 48 -15.16 -23.94 16.26
CA SER A 48 -15.87 -23.63 17.51
C SER A 48 -17.18 -22.86 17.28
N GLU A 49 -17.36 -22.31 16.09
CA GLU A 49 -18.49 -21.46 15.74
C GLU A 49 -19.67 -22.27 15.18
N GLN A 50 -20.89 -21.90 15.58
CA GLN A 50 -22.14 -22.57 15.16
C GLN A 50 -23.06 -21.63 14.39
N VAL A 51 -22.82 -20.32 14.45
CA VAL A 51 -23.62 -19.32 13.75
C VAL A 51 -23.23 -19.32 12.26
N PRO A 52 -24.17 -19.62 11.34
CA PRO A 52 -23.86 -19.74 9.91
C PRO A 52 -23.22 -18.47 9.31
N ALA A 53 -23.70 -17.29 9.70
CA ALA A 53 -23.14 -16.03 9.23
C ALA A 53 -21.69 -15.79 9.66
N ASN A 54 -21.34 -16.20 10.88
CA ASN A 54 -19.98 -16.12 11.40
C ASN A 54 -19.08 -17.13 10.69
N LEU A 55 -19.59 -18.35 10.46
CA LEU A 55 -18.89 -19.37 9.68
C LEU A 55 -18.62 -18.90 8.26
N ASP A 56 -19.58 -18.26 7.59
CA ASP A 56 -19.40 -17.72 6.25
C ASP A 56 -18.31 -16.64 6.21
N ALA A 57 -18.27 -15.75 7.21
CA ALA A 57 -17.22 -14.74 7.35
C ALA A 57 -15.84 -15.36 7.58
N LEU A 58 -15.73 -16.35 8.47
CA LEU A 58 -14.50 -17.08 8.75
C LEU A 58 -14.03 -17.87 7.53
N ASN A 59 -14.93 -18.56 6.83
CA ASN A 59 -14.63 -19.30 5.59
C ASN A 59 -14.16 -18.37 4.48
N LEU A 60 -14.74 -17.17 4.36
CA LEU A 60 -14.29 -16.16 3.41
C LEU A 60 -12.87 -15.69 3.76
N ALA A 61 -12.57 -15.46 5.05
CA ALA A 61 -11.23 -15.10 5.51
C ALA A 61 -10.22 -16.22 5.22
N ILE A 62 -10.56 -17.48 5.48
CA ILE A 62 -9.72 -18.65 5.16
C ILE A 62 -9.38 -18.67 3.66
N LYS A 63 -10.39 -18.52 2.79
CA LYS A 63 -10.18 -18.46 1.32
C LYS A 63 -9.24 -17.33 0.92
N ARG A 64 -9.37 -16.15 1.55
CA ARG A 64 -8.47 -15.00 1.30
C ARG A 64 -7.03 -15.33 1.68
N VAL A 65 -6.80 -15.89 2.87
CA VAL A 65 -5.46 -16.27 3.34
C VAL A 65 -4.87 -17.40 2.49
N GLN A 66 -5.69 -18.35 2.04
CA GLN A 66 -5.26 -19.39 1.10
C GLN A 66 -4.78 -18.80 -0.23
N ALA A 67 -5.46 -17.77 -0.74
CA ALA A 67 -5.13 -17.12 -2.01
C ALA A 67 -3.89 -16.21 -1.97
N LEU A 68 -3.37 -15.87 -0.79
CA LEU A 68 -2.18 -15.01 -0.65
C LEU A 68 -0.94 -15.59 -1.37
N GLY A 69 -0.78 -16.92 -1.37
CA GLY A 69 0.32 -17.58 -2.09
C GLY A 69 0.13 -17.61 -3.61
N SER A 70 -1.13 -17.68 -4.07
CA SER A 70 -1.46 -17.69 -5.51
C SER A 70 -1.36 -16.30 -6.15
N ARG A 71 -1.61 -15.23 -5.37
CA ARG A 71 -1.49 -13.84 -5.81
C ARG A 71 -0.06 -13.31 -5.88
N ALA A 72 0.94 -13.99 -5.32
CA ALA A 72 2.35 -13.61 -5.50
C ALA A 72 2.78 -13.64 -6.98
N VAL A 73 2.15 -14.48 -7.81
CA VAL A 73 2.36 -14.52 -9.27
C VAL A 73 1.62 -13.39 -10.00
N GLN A 74 0.63 -12.78 -9.34
CA GLN A 74 -0.11 -11.61 -9.82
C GLN A 74 0.19 -10.38 -8.95
N ARG A 75 1.47 -10.15 -8.61
CA ARG A 75 1.87 -8.75 -8.56
C ARG A 75 1.69 -8.23 -9.98
N PRO A 76 0.82 -7.24 -10.26
CA PRO A 76 1.22 -6.29 -11.25
C PRO A 76 2.54 -5.76 -10.70
N THR A 77 3.64 -6.22 -11.27
CA THR A 77 4.84 -5.41 -11.28
C THR A 77 4.34 -4.08 -11.84
N LEU A 78 4.17 -3.09 -10.95
CA LEU A 78 4.24 -1.71 -11.36
C LEU A 78 5.69 -1.56 -11.85
N GLN A 79 5.85 -1.95 -13.12
CA GLN A 79 6.86 -1.56 -14.06
C GLN A 79 8.21 -1.24 -13.39
N ALA A 80 9.04 -2.27 -13.24
CA ALA A 80 10.49 -2.07 -13.23
C ALA A 80 10.86 -1.39 -14.56
N GLY A 81 10.93 -0.07 -14.55
CA GLY A 81 11.01 0.70 -15.77
C GLY A 81 11.23 2.19 -15.55
N ARG A 82 12.22 2.56 -14.72
CA ARG A 82 13.12 3.71 -15.01
C ARG A 82 14.25 3.80 -13.96
N PRO A 83 15.50 4.04 -14.39
CA PRO A 83 16.62 4.16 -13.48
C PRO A 83 16.45 5.39 -12.61
N ALA A 84 16.68 5.24 -11.31
CA ALA A 84 16.92 6.35 -10.41
C ALA A 84 18.19 7.07 -10.91
N GLN A 85 18.02 8.10 -11.73
CA GLN A 85 19.06 9.08 -11.95
C GLN A 85 19.34 9.74 -10.61
N SER A 86 20.44 9.31 -10.00
CA SER A 86 21.26 10.12 -9.12
C SER A 86 21.26 11.56 -9.64
N ARG A 87 20.55 12.45 -8.94
CA ARG A 87 20.72 13.88 -9.11
C ARG A 87 21.83 14.28 -8.13
N PRO A 88 23.02 14.63 -8.63
CA PRO A 88 24.07 15.14 -7.79
C PRO A 88 23.75 16.60 -7.39
N SER A 89 24.06 16.88 -6.13
CA SER A 89 24.64 18.13 -5.62
C SER A 89 23.93 19.47 -5.84
N GLN A 90 23.59 20.08 -4.70
CA GLN A 90 23.59 21.50 -4.41
C GLN A 90 24.59 22.32 -5.26
N ARG A 91 24.09 23.36 -5.94
CA ARG A 91 24.49 24.77 -5.84
C ARG A 91 23.93 25.52 -7.04
N ASP A 92 23.74 26.83 -6.84
CA ASP A 92 23.33 27.82 -7.83
C ASP A 92 21.83 27.81 -8.18
N ALA A 93 21.06 28.89 -8.03
CA ALA A 93 21.43 30.30 -7.96
C ALA A 93 20.45 31.09 -7.08
N GLN A 94 20.99 31.73 -6.05
CA GLN A 94 20.48 33.03 -5.59
C GLN A 94 20.64 34.03 -6.75
N ARG A 95 19.58 34.82 -7.02
CA ARG A 95 19.56 36.28 -7.29
C ARG A 95 18.47 36.67 -8.30
N HIS A 96 17.35 37.18 -7.79
CA HIS A 96 16.78 38.43 -8.31
C HIS A 96 17.37 39.59 -7.47
N PRO A 97 17.37 40.88 -7.89
CA PRO A 97 16.66 41.55 -9.00
C PRO A 97 17.61 42.36 -9.92
N GLN A 98 17.20 42.97 -11.04
CA GLN A 98 16.82 44.39 -11.07
C GLN A 98 16.17 44.77 -12.41
N ARG A 99 15.06 45.51 -12.29
CA ARG A 99 14.36 46.21 -13.36
C ARG A 99 15.20 47.42 -13.81
N THR A 100 15.50 47.54 -15.10
CA THR A 100 15.91 48.82 -15.70
C THR A 100 14.87 49.26 -16.72
N ARG A 101 13.89 50.04 -16.21
CA ARG A 101 13.05 50.90 -17.04
C ARG A 101 13.84 52.18 -17.36
N GLY A 102 14.17 52.36 -18.64
CA GLY A 102 14.26 53.65 -19.32
C GLY A 102 15.46 54.55 -19.03
N ARG A 103 16.31 54.77 -20.05
CA ARG A 103 16.67 56.13 -20.50
C ARG A 103 17.35 56.08 -21.87
N ARG A 104 16.86 56.94 -22.77
CA ARG A 104 17.39 57.23 -24.10
C ARG A 104 18.81 57.79 -24.00
N THR A 105 19.73 57.37 -24.87
CA THR A 105 20.68 58.26 -25.55
C THR A 105 20.92 57.73 -26.96
N MET A 106 20.37 58.46 -27.94
CA MET A 106 20.74 58.37 -29.35
C MET A 106 22.21 58.73 -29.54
N GLY A 107 22.86 58.08 -30.52
CA GLY A 107 23.94 58.70 -31.29
C GLY A 107 25.35 58.24 -30.94
N ARG A 108 25.90 57.36 -31.78
CA ARG A 108 27.18 57.56 -32.48
C ARG A 108 27.44 56.40 -33.45
N GLN A 109 26.92 56.55 -34.66
CA GLN A 109 27.48 55.92 -35.86
C GLN A 109 28.31 56.99 -36.59
N GLY A 110 29.49 56.59 -37.07
CA GLY A 110 30.32 57.29 -38.08
C GLY A 110 31.03 58.56 -37.59
N GLY A 111 32.28 58.84 -37.93
CA GLY A 111 33.11 58.36 -39.03
C GLY A 111 33.31 59.49 -40.04
N ARG A 112 34.51 60.08 -40.00
CA ARG A 112 35.07 61.21 -40.78
C ARG A 112 34.90 62.60 -40.17
#